data_AF-A0A1B6CA66-F1
#
_entry.id   AF-A0A1B6CA66-F1
#
_cell.length_a   1.000
_cell.length_b   1.000
_cell.length_c   1.000
_cell.angle_alpha   90.00
_cell.angle_beta   90.00
_cell.angle_gamma   90.00
#
_symmetry.space_group_name_H-M   'P 1'
#
loop_
_entity.id
_entity.type
_entity.pdbx_description
1 polymer ?
#
loop_
_entity_poly.entity_id
_entity_poly.type
_entity_poly.pdbx_seq_one_letter_code
_entity_poly.pdbx_strand_id
1 'polypeptide(L)'
;VAETGEVVNLQIACEDPRFDDEVDRITGYHTESLLCMPVRNAYDEIIAVAQVINKNPDKDDGHFTDKDEKLFETYLQFVGIAITNAQIVETSRQEYDRNRNLLEVVHDLFEEQTSLEKV
;
A
#
# COMPACT_ATOMS: atom_id res chain seq x y z
N VAL A 1 -6.78 0.16 12.59
CA VAL A 1 -6.47 1.02 11.42
C VAL A 1 -6.98 0.42 10.13
N ALA A 2 -6.45 -0.72 9.64
CA ALA A 2 -6.95 -1.33 8.40
C ALA A 2 -8.43 -1.73 8.48
N GLU A 3 -8.85 -2.37 9.58
CA GLU A 3 -10.23 -2.80 9.80
C GLU A 3 -11.16 -1.63 10.18
N THR A 4 -10.69 -0.76 11.06
CA THR A 4 -11.53 0.30 11.65
C THR A 4 -11.58 1.58 10.83
N GLY A 5 -10.58 1.84 9.97
CA GLY A 5 -10.43 3.13 9.28
C GLY A 5 -10.08 4.31 10.19
N GLU A 6 -9.82 4.05 11.47
CA GLU A 6 -9.52 5.05 12.49
C GLU A 6 -8.02 5.34 12.57
N VAL A 7 -7.70 6.62 12.78
CA VAL A 7 -6.36 7.12 13.10
C VAL A 7 -5.93 6.62 14.47
N VAL A 8 -4.68 6.23 14.60
CA VAL A 8 -4.06 5.84 15.88
C VAL A 8 -2.81 6.68 16.09
N ASN A 9 -2.81 7.50 17.14
CA ASN A 9 -1.66 8.27 17.59
C ASN A 9 -1.30 7.83 19.02
N LEU A 10 -0.17 7.15 19.16
CA LEU A 10 0.36 6.63 20.41
C LEU A 10 1.57 7.45 20.83
N GLN A 11 1.50 7.99 22.05
CA GLN A 11 2.63 8.67 22.67
C GLN A 11 3.68 7.68 23.17
N ILE A 12 3.22 6.54 23.68
CA ILE A 12 4.04 5.41 24.15
C ILE A 12 3.48 4.13 23.52
N ALA A 13 4.17 3.57 22.53
CA ALA A 13 3.67 2.46 21.74
C ALA A 13 3.50 1.17 22.56
N CYS A 14 4.42 0.89 23.48
CA CYS A 14 4.41 -0.32 24.31
C CYS A 14 3.28 -0.35 25.36
N GLU A 15 2.60 0.77 25.61
CA GLU A 15 1.42 0.81 26.49
C GLU A 15 0.14 0.37 25.77
N ASP A 16 0.13 0.38 24.43
CA ASP A 16 -1.03 -0.06 23.66
C ASP A 16 -1.02 -1.60 23.51
N PRO A 17 -2.09 -2.31 23.93
CA PRO A 17 -2.15 -3.77 23.87
C PRO A 17 -2.18 -4.33 22.44
N ARG A 18 -2.41 -3.48 21.44
CA ARG A 18 -2.42 -3.84 20.02
C ARG A 18 -1.03 -3.69 19.37
N PHE A 19 -0.08 -3.09 20.08
CA PHE A 19 1.28 -2.93 19.59
C PHE A 19 2.03 -4.27 19.67
N ASP A 20 2.66 -4.65 18.55
CA ASP A 20 3.49 -5.83 18.44
C ASP A 20 4.97 -5.42 18.33
N ASP A 21 5.76 -5.82 19.31
CA ASP A 21 7.18 -5.52 19.42
C ASP A 21 8.07 -6.52 18.67
N GLU A 22 7.51 -7.48 17.91
CA GLU A 22 8.30 -8.46 17.16
C GLU A 22 9.29 -7.79 16.20
N VAL A 23 8.86 -6.79 15.45
CA VAL A 23 9.73 -6.05 14.51
C VAL A 23 10.81 -5.27 15.26
N ASP A 24 10.46 -4.64 16.38
CA ASP A 24 11.41 -3.94 17.25
C ASP A 24 12.49 -4.90 17.76
N ARG A 25 12.10 -6.09 18.22
CA ARG A 25 13.04 -7.13 18.68
C ARG A 25 13.97 -7.63 17.58
N ILE A 26 13.45 -7.83 16.36
CA ILE A 26 14.23 -8.32 15.23
C ILE A 26 15.21 -7.25 14.74
N THR A 27 14.77 -6.00 14.68
CA THR A 27 15.57 -4.89 14.15
C THR A 27 16.50 -4.26 15.18
N GLY A 28 16.23 -4.45 16.48
CA GLY A 28 16.89 -3.75 17.57
C GLY A 28 16.46 -2.28 17.68
N TYR A 29 15.47 -1.85 16.90
CA TYR A 29 14.91 -0.51 16.93
C TYR A 29 13.81 -0.43 17.99
N HIS A 30 13.77 0.64 18.77
CA HIS A 30 12.73 0.85 19.77
C HIS A 30 11.72 1.89 19.29
N THR A 31 10.47 1.49 19.16
CA THR A 31 9.36 2.37 18.81
C THR A 31 8.77 2.96 20.10
N GLU A 32 8.96 4.27 20.28
CA GLU A 32 8.45 5.05 21.41
C GLU A 32 7.12 5.71 21.02
N SER A 33 7.12 6.59 20.01
CA SER A 33 5.90 7.22 19.49
C SER A 33 5.50 6.64 18.14
N LEU A 34 4.20 6.57 17.86
CA LEU A 34 3.67 5.96 16.66
C LEU A 34 2.41 6.68 16.19
N LEU A 35 2.40 7.12 14.93
CA LEU A 35 1.21 7.64 14.25
C LEU A 35 0.90 6.75 13.05
N CYS A 36 -0.32 6.22 13.01
CA CYS A 36 -0.77 5.27 12.00
C CYS A 36 -2.14 5.69 11.46
N MET A 37 -2.27 5.71 10.14
CA MET A 37 -3.46 6.18 9.43
C MET A 37 -3.76 5.28 8.21
N PRO A 38 -5.04 5.11 7.86
CA PRO A 38 -5.40 4.42 6.63
C PRO A 38 -5.07 5.28 5.40
N VAL A 39 -4.66 4.64 4.32
CA VAL A 39 -4.52 5.25 3.01
C VAL A 39 -5.76 4.92 2.19
N ARG A 40 -6.46 5.95 1.75
CA ARG A 40 -7.72 5.82 1.00
C ARG A 40 -7.56 6.18 -0.46
N ASN A 41 -8.25 5.47 -1.35
CA ASN A 41 -8.32 5.83 -2.76
C ASN A 41 -9.38 6.93 -3.01
N ALA A 42 -9.58 7.30 -4.28
CA ALA A 42 -10.57 8.30 -4.67
C ALA A 42 -12.04 7.88 -4.39
N TYR A 43 -12.28 6.61 -4.10
CA TYR A 43 -13.58 6.04 -3.75
C TYR A 43 -13.77 5.87 -2.23
N ASP A 44 -12.86 6.45 -1.42
CA ASP A 44 -12.82 6.36 0.04
C ASP A 44 -12.53 4.94 0.59
N GLU A 45 -12.11 4.02 -0.26
CA GLU A 45 -11.76 2.65 0.13
C GLU A 45 -10.34 2.61 0.70
N ILE A 46 -10.16 1.87 1.80
CA ILE A 46 -8.85 1.66 2.41
C ILE A 46 -8.06 0.66 1.57
N ILE A 47 -6.99 1.14 0.93
CA ILE A 47 -6.13 0.33 0.05
C ILE A 47 -4.77 0.02 0.67
N ALA A 48 -4.37 0.75 1.70
CA ALA A 48 -3.15 0.52 2.45
C ALA A 48 -3.23 1.16 3.86
N VAL A 49 -2.21 0.93 4.67
CA VAL A 49 -2.00 1.60 5.96
C VAL A 49 -0.61 2.22 5.94
N ALA A 50 -0.50 3.45 6.42
CA ALA A 50 0.77 4.14 6.56
C ALA A 50 1.05 4.42 8.03
N GLN A 51 2.29 4.19 8.43
CA GLN A 51 2.77 4.37 9.79
C GLN A 51 4.05 5.19 9.78
N VAL A 52 4.13 6.15 10.71
CA VAL A 52 5.35 6.87 11.05
C VAL A 52 5.63 6.65 12.53
N ILE A 53 6.90 6.49 12.87
CA ILE A 53 7.35 6.18 14.23
C ILE A 53 8.42 7.16 14.66
N ASN A 54 8.57 7.33 15.97
CA ASN A 54 9.61 8.11 16.63
C ASN A 54 9.75 9.52 16.05
N LYS A 55 8.82 10.40 16.43
CA LYS A 55 9.01 11.81 16.16
C LYS A 55 10.32 12.30 16.80
N ASN A 56 10.94 13.28 16.16
CA ASN A 56 12.16 13.89 16.66
C ASN A 56 12.00 14.34 18.13
N PRO A 57 12.85 13.85 19.06
CA PRO A 57 12.74 14.14 20.49
C PRO A 57 12.95 15.62 20.84
N ASP A 58 13.65 16.38 20.00
CA ASP A 58 13.87 17.82 20.22
C ASP A 58 12.61 18.67 19.97
N LYS A 59 11.49 18.05 19.53
CA LYS A 59 10.24 18.73 19.17
C LYS A 59 9.04 18.06 19.83
N ASP A 60 8.19 18.87 20.47
CA ASP A 60 6.91 18.44 21.04
C ASP A 60 7.04 17.18 21.91
N ASP A 61 8.13 17.11 22.69
CA ASP A 61 8.48 15.98 23.57
C ASP A 61 8.53 14.61 22.88
N GLY A 62 8.81 14.57 21.57
CA GLY A 62 8.83 13.32 20.80
C GLY A 62 7.45 12.77 20.43
N HIS A 63 6.37 13.57 20.57
CA HIS A 63 5.00 13.16 20.31
C HIS A 63 4.38 13.84 19.08
N PHE A 64 3.66 13.06 18.27
CA PHE A 64 2.93 13.59 17.12
C PHE A 64 1.77 14.49 17.57
N THR A 65 1.68 15.65 16.95
CA THR A 65 0.67 16.68 17.25
C THR A 65 -0.46 16.65 16.22
N ASP A 66 -1.57 17.31 16.52
CA ASP A 66 -2.69 17.50 15.57
C ASP A 66 -2.23 18.12 14.23
N LYS A 67 -1.16 18.94 14.25
CA LYS A 67 -0.58 19.50 13.02
C LYS A 67 0.11 18.43 12.19
N ASP A 68 0.82 17.52 12.84
CA ASP A 68 1.47 16.39 12.16
C ASP A 68 0.42 15.43 11.61
N GLU A 69 -0.65 15.17 12.36
CA GLU A 69 -1.78 14.36 11.89
C GLU A 69 -2.40 14.95 10.63
N LYS A 70 -2.72 16.25 10.64
CA LYS A 70 -3.33 16.93 9.50
C LYS A 70 -2.41 16.98 8.27
N LEU A 71 -1.11 17.17 8.51
CA LEU A 71 -0.11 17.12 7.46
C LEU A 71 -0.03 15.71 6.87
N PHE A 72 0.05 14.69 7.71
CA PHE A 72 0.15 13.30 7.32
C PHE A 72 -1.08 12.87 6.52
N GLU A 73 -2.29 13.19 7.00
CA GLU A 73 -3.55 12.97 6.29
C GLU A 73 -3.52 13.56 4.86
N THR A 74 -3.05 14.80 4.73
CA THR A 74 -2.93 15.47 3.42
C THR A 74 -1.97 14.72 2.50
N TYR A 75 -0.84 14.23 3.02
CA TYR A 75 0.09 13.41 2.23
C TYR A 75 -0.53 12.08 1.80
N LEU A 76 -1.27 11.41 2.69
CA LEU A 76 -1.87 10.11 2.39
C LEU A 76 -2.93 10.18 1.28
N GLN A 77 -3.59 11.32 1.08
CA GLN A 77 -4.45 11.53 -0.08
C GLN A 77 -3.67 11.38 -1.40
N PHE A 78 -2.49 11.98 -1.50
CA PHE A 78 -1.65 11.85 -2.69
C PHE A 78 -1.09 10.44 -2.85
N VAL A 79 -0.71 9.80 -1.74
CA VAL A 79 -0.25 8.40 -1.75
C VAL A 79 -1.35 7.47 -2.26
N GLY A 80 -2.59 7.67 -1.82
CA GLY A 80 -3.74 6.89 -2.28
C GLY A 80 -3.95 6.97 -3.79
N ILE A 81 -3.85 8.17 -4.36
CA ILE A 81 -3.91 8.38 -5.82
C ILE A 81 -2.75 7.66 -6.53
N ALA A 82 -1.53 7.79 -6.00
CA ALA A 82 -0.34 7.20 -6.60
C ALA A 82 -0.41 5.66 -6.63
N ILE A 83 -0.81 5.03 -5.52
CA ILE A 83 -0.98 3.57 -5.44
C ILE A 83 -2.07 3.11 -6.41
N THR A 84 -3.21 3.81 -6.43
CA THR A 84 -4.33 3.48 -7.34
C THR A 84 -3.88 3.52 -8.79
N ASN A 85 -3.15 4.57 -9.20
CA ASN A 85 -2.64 4.69 -10.57
C ASN A 85 -1.63 3.59 -10.91
N ALA A 86 -0.74 3.24 -9.98
CA ALA A 86 0.21 2.15 -10.17
C ALA A 86 -0.50 0.81 -10.39
N GLN A 87 -1.53 0.51 -9.58
CA GLN A 87 -2.35 -0.70 -9.70
C GLN A 87 -3.12 -0.74 -11.03
N ILE A 88 -3.67 0.38 -11.48
CA ILE A 88 -4.36 0.48 -12.78
C ILE A 88 -3.40 0.16 -13.93
N VAL A 89 -2.21 0.76 -13.91
CA VAL A 89 -1.19 0.52 -14.95
C VAL A 89 -0.72 -0.94 -14.95
N GLU A 90 -0.49 -1.51 -13.77
CA GLU A 90 -0.10 -2.91 -13.63
C GLU A 90 -1.19 -3.86 -14.15
N THR A 91 -2.44 -3.65 -13.72
CA THR A 91 -3.59 -4.47 -14.16
C THR A 91 -3.79 -4.36 -15.67
N SER A 92 -3.71 -3.15 -16.23
CA SER A 92 -3.83 -2.95 -17.67
C SER A 92 -2.74 -3.68 -18.46
N ARG A 93 -1.51 -3.76 -17.94
CA ARG A 93 -0.43 -4.51 -18.57
C ARG A 93 -0.68 -6.02 -18.52
N GLN A 94 -1.10 -6.53 -17.37
CA GLN A 94 -1.42 -7.95 -17.20
C GLN A 94 -2.55 -8.39 -18.16
N GLU A 95 -3.60 -7.59 -18.30
CA GLU A 95 -4.70 -7.87 -19.23
C GLU A 95 -4.27 -7.77 -20.70
N TYR A 96 -3.41 -6.80 -21.03
CA TYR A 96 -2.83 -6.70 -22.36
C TYR A 96 -2.00 -7.94 -22.72
N ASP A 97 -1.14 -8.39 -21.81
CA ASP A 97 -0.32 -9.59 -22.01
C ASP A 97 -1.18 -10.86 -22.11
N ARG A 98 -2.22 -11.00 -21.29
CA ARG A 98 -3.18 -12.12 -21.40
C ARG A 98 -3.83 -12.17 -22.78
N ASN A 99 -4.36 -11.03 -23.26
CA ASN A 99 -5.00 -10.96 -24.57
C ASN A 99 -4.03 -11.24 -25.70
N ARG A 100 -2.79 -10.74 -25.61
CA ARG A 100 -1.75 -11.02 -26.62
C ARG A 100 -1.42 -12.51 -26.68
N ASN A 101 -1.21 -13.15 -25.54
CA ASN A 101 -0.87 -14.58 -25.48
C ASN A 101 -1.99 -15.45 -26.06
N LEU A 102 -3.26 -15.08 -25.85
CA LEU A 102 -4.40 -15.78 -26.45
C LEU A 102 -4.41 -15.67 -27.98
N LEU A 103 -4.10 -14.49 -28.53
CA LEU A 103 -4.04 -14.28 -29.97
C LEU A 103 -2.90 -15.06 -30.63
N GLU A 104 -1.76 -15.19 -29.94
CA GLU A 104 -0.62 -15.99 -30.39
C GLU A 104 -0.99 -17.47 -30.51
N VAL A 105 -1.62 -18.05 -29.48
CA VAL A 105 -2.13 -19.44 -29.53
C VAL A 105 -3.11 -19.63 -30.69
N VAL A 106 -4.02 -18.67 -30.91
CA VAL A 106 -4.97 -18.75 -32.03
C VAL A 106 -4.26 -18.72 -33.38
N HIS A 107 -3.27 -17.84 -33.54
CA HIS A 107 -2.49 -17.74 -34.76
C HIS A 107 -1.75 -19.05 -35.07
N ASP A 108 -1.07 -19.62 -34.09
CA ASP A 108 -0.30 -20.87 -34.24
C ASP A 108 -1.21 -22.04 -34.65
N LEU A 109 -2.40 -22.13 -34.06
CA LEU A 109 -3.40 -23.14 -34.43
C LEU A 109 -3.85 -23.02 -35.90
N PHE A 110 -4.05 -21.80 -36.39
CA PHE A 110 -4.44 -21.57 -37.78
C PHE A 110 -3.29 -21.84 -38.76
N GLU A 111 -2.05 -21.52 -38.40
CA GLU A 111 -0.89 -21.87 -39.22
C GLU A 111 -0.71 -23.39 -39.35
N GLU A 112 -0.88 -24.14 -38.26
CA GLU A 112 -0.84 -25.62 -38.26
C GLU A 112 -1.99 -26.22 -39.09
N GLN A 113 -3.22 -25.73 -38.96
CA GLN A 113 -4.34 -26.24 -39.78
C GLN A 113 -4.13 -25.98 -41.27
N THR A 114 -3.67 -24.78 -41.64
CA THR A 114 -3.45 -24.42 -43.05
C THR A 114 -2.30 -25.22 -43.69
N SER A 115 -1.34 -25.69 -42.88
CA SER A 115 -0.24 -26.53 -43.35
C SER A 115 -0.64 -28.01 -43.47
N LEU A 116 -1.52 -28.52 -42.61
CA LEU A 116 -2.12 -29.85 -42.73
C LEU A 116 -3.05 -30.00 -43.95
N GLU A 117 -3.77 -28.94 -44.34
CA GLU A 117 -4.64 -28.96 -45.53
C GLU A 117 -3.87 -28.92 -46.87
N LYS A 118 -2.57 -28.60 -46.85
CA LYS A 118 -1.73 -28.49 -48.06
C LYS A 118 -0.93 -29.78 -48.38
N VAL A 119 -1.14 -30.86 -47.63
CA VAL A 119 -0.52 -32.19 -47.83
C VAL A 119 -1.57 -33.17 -48.31
#